data_AF-A0A2X3ILY8-F1
#
_entry.id   AF-A0A2X3ILY8-F1
#
_cell.length_a   1.000
_cell.length_b   1.000
_cell.length_c   1.000
_cell.angle_alpha   90.00
_cell.angle_beta   90.00
_cell.angle_gamma   90.00
#
_symmetry.space_group_name_H-M   'P 1'
#
loop_
_entity.id
_entity.type
_entity.pdbx_description
1 polymer ?
#
loop_
_entity_poly.entity_id
_entity_poly.type
_entity_poly.pdbx_seq_one_letter_code
_entity_poly.pdbx_strand_id
1 'polypeptide(L)'
;MDKSNFLNLFIAVLITGAILSVNRRLLLKSLLGYIPTILMGIVGASIFGIAIGLVFGIPVDRIMMLYVLPIMGGGNGAGAVPLSEIYHSVTGRSREEYYSTAIAILTIANIFAIVFAAVLDIIGKKHTWLSGEGELVRKASFKVEEDEKAGQITHRETAVGLVLSTTCFLLAYVVAKKILPSIGGVAIHYFAWMVLIVAALNASGLCSPEIKAGAKRLSDFFSKQLLWVLMVGSASATPTYRKLSTPSPSLTLLSPPLSLSVRCSARRSVAG
;
A
#
# COMPACT_ATOMS: atom_id res chain seq x y z
N MET A 1 16.75 1.46 -14.32
CA MET A 1 16.68 1.05 -12.90
C MET A 1 16.51 -0.46 -12.74
N ASP A 2 16.31 -1.21 -13.84
CA ASP A 2 15.97 -2.62 -13.86
C ASP A 2 17.16 -3.56 -13.61
N LYS A 3 18.39 -3.16 -13.95
CA LYS A 3 19.59 -4.00 -13.75
C LYS A 3 19.93 -4.23 -12.27
N SER A 4 19.59 -3.30 -11.38
CA SER A 4 19.90 -3.36 -9.95
C SER A 4 18.69 -3.72 -9.07
N ASN A 5 17.50 -3.94 -9.66
CA ASN A 5 16.27 -4.28 -8.92
C ASN A 5 15.98 -3.36 -7.71
N PHE A 6 16.33 -2.08 -7.80
CA PHE A 6 16.14 -1.12 -6.70
C PHE A 6 14.65 -0.97 -6.32
N LEU A 7 13.75 -1.12 -7.30
CA LEU A 7 12.30 -1.12 -7.08
C LEU A 7 11.87 -2.25 -6.13
N ASN A 8 12.41 -3.45 -6.32
CA ASN A 8 12.10 -4.60 -5.48
C ASN A 8 12.65 -4.41 -4.07
N LEU A 9 13.85 -3.83 -3.92
CA LEU A 9 14.39 -3.47 -2.62
C LEU A 9 13.51 -2.43 -1.91
N PHE A 10 13.05 -1.41 -2.65
CA PHE A 10 12.18 -0.37 -2.11
C PHE A 10 10.87 -0.96 -1.58
N ILE A 11 10.20 -1.78 -2.39
CA ILE A 11 8.94 -2.45 -2.00
C ILE A 11 9.19 -3.38 -0.80
N ALA A 12 10.27 -4.16 -0.82
CA ALA A 12 10.63 -5.07 0.26
C ALA A 12 10.79 -4.34 1.60
N VAL A 13 11.54 -3.23 1.62
CA VAL A 13 11.73 -2.40 2.81
C VAL A 13 10.42 -1.81 3.32
N LEU A 14 9.54 -1.35 2.42
CA LEU A 14 8.24 -0.81 2.80
C LEU A 14 7.33 -1.88 3.43
N ILE A 15 7.23 -3.06 2.81
CA ILE A 15 6.43 -4.18 3.32
C ILE A 15 6.93 -4.60 4.72
N THR A 16 8.24 -4.81 4.86
CA THR A 16 8.84 -5.24 6.13
C THR A 16 8.60 -4.21 7.23
N GLY A 17 8.92 -2.93 6.98
CA GLY A 17 8.72 -1.90 8.00
C GLY A 17 7.25 -1.65 8.35
N ALA A 18 6.34 -1.72 7.38
CA ALA A 18 4.91 -1.52 7.63
C ALA A 18 4.34 -2.65 8.52
N ILE A 19 4.62 -3.91 8.20
CA ILE A 19 4.05 -5.06 8.92
C ILE A 19 4.72 -5.25 10.29
N LEU A 20 6.04 -5.11 10.39
CA LEU A 20 6.73 -5.24 11.69
C LEU A 20 6.37 -4.11 12.67
N SER A 21 6.01 -2.93 12.17
CA SER A 21 5.60 -1.81 13.04
C SER A 21 4.28 -2.06 13.76
N VAL A 22 3.46 -3.01 13.28
CA VAL A 22 2.19 -3.35 13.92
C VAL A 22 2.44 -4.17 15.18
N ASN A 23 1.81 -3.80 16.29
CA ASN A 23 1.88 -4.56 17.54
C ASN A 23 1.37 -6.00 17.33
N ARG A 24 2.11 -7.01 17.84
CA ARG A 24 1.76 -8.43 17.66
C ARG A 24 0.36 -8.77 18.16
N ARG A 25 -0.04 -8.18 19.30
CA ARG A 25 -1.36 -8.41 19.92
C ARG A 25 -2.45 -7.79 19.06
N LEU A 26 -2.18 -6.59 18.52
CA LEU A 26 -3.08 -5.93 17.60
C LEU A 26 -3.20 -6.72 16.29
N LEU A 27 -2.11 -7.23 15.72
CA LEU A 27 -2.12 -8.05 14.51
C LEU A 27 -2.99 -9.30 14.70
N LEU A 28 -2.74 -10.08 15.77
CA LEU A 28 -3.50 -11.30 16.07
C LEU A 28 -4.98 -11.03 16.35
N LYS A 29 -5.30 -9.97 17.11
CA LYS A 29 -6.70 -9.57 17.34
C LYS A 29 -7.37 -8.99 16.09
N SER A 30 -6.60 -8.29 15.23
CA SER A 30 -7.10 -7.74 13.97
C SER A 30 -7.50 -8.83 12.98
N LEU A 31 -6.81 -9.98 13.00
CA LEU A 31 -7.20 -11.13 12.17
C LEU A 31 -8.65 -11.58 12.46
N LEU A 32 -9.12 -11.49 13.70
CA LEU A 32 -10.44 -12.01 14.11
C LEU A 32 -11.62 -11.03 13.88
N GLY A 33 -11.38 -9.72 13.86
CA GLY A 33 -12.46 -8.72 13.72
C GLY A 33 -12.23 -7.66 12.64
N TYR A 34 -11.01 -7.12 12.55
CA TYR A 34 -10.71 -6.03 11.63
C TYR A 34 -10.55 -6.52 10.18
N ILE A 35 -9.90 -7.66 9.96
CA ILE A 35 -9.72 -8.24 8.61
C ILE A 35 -11.06 -8.58 7.94
N PRO A 36 -12.01 -9.28 8.58
CA PRO A 36 -13.34 -9.48 7.99
C PRO A 36 -14.03 -8.17 7.61
N THR A 37 -13.89 -7.12 8.43
CA THR A 37 -14.47 -5.79 8.15
C THR A 37 -13.82 -5.14 6.92
N ILE A 38 -12.50 -5.20 6.79
CA ILE A 38 -11.78 -4.71 5.60
C ILE A 38 -12.22 -5.49 4.35
N LEU A 39 -12.30 -6.82 4.44
CA LEU A 39 -12.73 -7.67 3.32
C LEU A 39 -14.14 -7.32 2.85
N MET A 40 -15.07 -7.08 3.79
CA MET A 40 -16.42 -6.61 3.46
C MET A 40 -16.40 -5.23 2.79
N GLY A 41 -15.51 -4.33 3.21
CA GLY A 41 -15.29 -3.04 2.55
C GLY A 41 -14.79 -3.20 1.11
N ILE A 42 -13.83 -4.09 0.88
CA ILE A 42 -13.31 -4.41 -0.47
C ILE A 42 -14.40 -5.02 -1.35
N VAL A 43 -15.19 -5.96 -0.82
CA VAL A 43 -16.32 -6.55 -1.54
C VAL A 43 -17.36 -5.48 -1.88
N GLY A 44 -17.72 -4.61 -0.93
CA GLY A 44 -18.62 -3.49 -1.18
C GLY A 44 -18.11 -2.56 -2.26
N ALA A 45 -16.86 -2.10 -2.17
CA ALA A 45 -16.23 -1.25 -3.17
C ALA A 45 -16.19 -1.93 -4.56
N SER A 46 -15.95 -3.24 -4.60
CA SER A 46 -15.95 -4.03 -5.83
C SER A 46 -17.35 -4.08 -6.45
N ILE A 47 -18.39 -4.37 -5.67
CA ILE A 47 -19.78 -4.45 -6.15
C ILE A 47 -20.22 -3.08 -6.69
N PHE A 48 -20.02 -2.00 -5.93
CA PHE A 48 -20.39 -0.65 -6.38
C PHE A 48 -19.56 -0.20 -7.59
N GLY A 49 -18.26 -0.48 -7.60
CA GLY A 49 -17.39 -0.17 -8.74
C GLY A 49 -17.83 -0.89 -10.01
N ILE A 50 -18.15 -2.19 -9.91
CA ILE A 50 -18.64 -2.99 -11.03
C ILE A 50 -20.00 -2.50 -11.50
N ALA A 51 -20.95 -2.26 -10.58
CA ALA A 51 -22.29 -1.80 -10.91
C ALA A 51 -22.24 -0.46 -11.69
N ILE A 52 -21.48 0.52 -11.19
CA ILE A 52 -21.32 1.81 -11.86
C ILE A 52 -20.60 1.64 -13.20
N GLY A 53 -19.50 0.90 -13.25
CA GLY A 53 -18.74 0.75 -14.48
C GLY A 53 -19.50 0.00 -15.58
N LEU A 54 -20.38 -0.95 -15.23
CA LEU A 54 -21.28 -1.61 -16.19
C LEU A 54 -22.27 -0.61 -16.81
N VAL A 55 -22.78 0.37 -16.04
CA VAL A 55 -23.64 1.45 -16.57
C VAL A 55 -22.90 2.29 -17.60
N PHE A 56 -21.60 2.49 -17.43
CA PHE A 56 -20.73 3.21 -18.38
C PHE A 56 -20.14 2.32 -19.49
N GLY A 57 -20.49 1.03 -19.54
CA GLY A 57 -19.95 0.10 -20.53
C GLY A 57 -18.46 -0.24 -20.36
N ILE A 58 -17.91 -0.06 -19.16
CA ILE A 58 -16.51 -0.38 -18.84
C ILE A 58 -16.44 -1.86 -18.42
N PRO A 59 -15.48 -2.65 -18.96
CA PRO A 59 -15.39 -4.06 -18.62
C PRO A 59 -14.86 -4.28 -17.20
N VAL A 60 -15.33 -5.37 -16.57
CA VAL A 60 -15.11 -5.68 -15.14
C VAL A 60 -13.63 -5.80 -14.78
N ASP A 61 -12.82 -6.41 -15.65
CA ASP A 61 -11.38 -6.53 -15.48
C ASP A 61 -10.69 -5.16 -15.33
N ARG A 62 -11.08 -4.20 -16.17
CA ARG A 62 -10.54 -2.84 -16.14
C ARG A 62 -10.97 -2.10 -14.86
N ILE A 63 -12.22 -2.26 -14.44
CA ILE A 63 -12.74 -1.67 -13.19
C ILE A 63 -11.93 -2.17 -12.00
N MET A 64 -11.75 -3.48 -11.90
CA MET A 64 -11.01 -4.08 -10.78
C MET A 64 -9.54 -3.66 -10.81
N MET A 65 -8.88 -3.77 -11.96
CA MET A 65 -7.44 -3.53 -12.07
C MET A 65 -7.04 -2.05 -11.98
N LEU A 66 -7.79 -1.14 -12.61
CA LEU A 66 -7.39 0.28 -12.69
C LEU A 66 -8.08 1.17 -11.66
N TYR A 67 -9.20 0.74 -11.06
CA TYR A 67 -9.96 1.55 -10.12
C TYR A 67 -9.98 0.93 -8.72
N VAL A 68 -10.63 -0.22 -8.55
CA VAL A 68 -10.89 -0.78 -7.22
C VAL A 68 -9.59 -1.14 -6.50
N LEU A 69 -8.68 -1.86 -7.16
CA LEU A 69 -7.42 -2.30 -6.54
C LEU A 69 -6.48 -1.12 -6.18
N PRO A 70 -6.27 -0.12 -7.05
CA PRO A 70 -5.52 1.08 -6.66
C PRO A 70 -6.17 1.87 -5.53
N ILE A 71 -7.50 2.06 -5.54
CA ILE A 71 -8.21 2.85 -4.52
C ILE A 71 -8.15 2.17 -3.15
N MET A 72 -8.36 0.85 -3.10
CA MET A 72 -8.33 0.07 -1.86
C MET A 72 -6.91 -0.36 -1.45
N GLY A 73 -5.92 -0.09 -2.29
CA GLY A 73 -4.52 -0.42 -2.03
C GLY A 73 -3.87 0.47 -0.97
N GLY A 74 -2.61 0.15 -0.63
CA GLY A 74 -1.81 0.87 0.38
C GLY A 74 -1.30 2.26 -0.06
N GLY A 75 -2.09 3.03 -0.81
CA GLY A 75 -1.71 4.33 -1.33
C GLY A 75 -0.61 4.27 -2.40
N ASN A 76 0.21 5.33 -2.51
CA ASN A 76 1.23 5.39 -3.56
C ASN A 76 2.36 4.37 -3.33
N GLY A 77 3.17 4.57 -2.28
CA GLY A 77 4.41 3.81 -2.08
C GLY A 77 4.21 2.31 -1.79
N ALA A 78 3.15 1.96 -1.07
CA ALA A 78 2.87 0.57 -0.67
C ALA A 78 1.73 -0.09 -1.47
N GLY A 79 1.05 0.65 -2.35
CA GLY A 79 -0.06 0.15 -3.17
C GLY A 79 0.24 0.25 -4.66
N ALA A 80 0.18 1.45 -5.23
CA ALA A 80 0.32 1.68 -6.67
C ALA A 80 1.64 1.16 -7.24
N VAL A 81 2.75 1.31 -6.50
CA VAL A 81 4.07 0.83 -6.90
C VAL A 81 4.17 -0.70 -6.97
N PRO A 82 3.85 -1.48 -5.92
CA PRO A 82 3.86 -2.94 -6.03
C PRO A 82 2.78 -3.49 -6.97
N LEU A 83 1.61 -2.84 -7.06
CA LEU A 83 0.55 -3.25 -7.99
C LEU A 83 0.98 -3.11 -9.46
N SER A 84 1.75 -2.08 -9.81
CA SER A 84 2.24 -1.91 -11.17
C SER A 84 3.24 -3.00 -11.56
N GLU A 85 4.08 -3.45 -10.62
CA GLU A 85 4.98 -4.59 -10.83
C GLU A 85 4.21 -5.90 -11.00
N ILE A 86 3.20 -6.14 -10.16
CA ILE A 86 2.33 -7.34 -10.29
C ILE A 86 1.61 -7.30 -11.64
N TYR A 87 1.05 -6.15 -12.03
CA TYR A 87 0.38 -5.98 -13.31
C TYR A 87 1.31 -6.30 -14.49
N HIS A 88 2.53 -5.78 -14.49
CA HIS A 88 3.52 -6.09 -15.52
C HIS A 88 3.90 -7.57 -15.54
N SER A 89 4.12 -8.17 -14.38
CA SER A 89 4.53 -9.58 -14.28
C SER A 89 3.46 -10.56 -14.80
N VAL A 90 2.17 -10.22 -14.66
CA VAL A 90 1.05 -11.08 -15.06
C VAL A 90 0.58 -10.77 -16.48
N THR A 91 0.51 -9.50 -16.86
CA THR A 91 -0.06 -9.08 -18.15
C THR A 91 0.99 -8.82 -19.24
N GLY A 92 2.27 -8.69 -18.87
CA GLY A 92 3.36 -8.29 -19.75
C GLY A 92 3.32 -6.82 -20.19
N ARG A 93 2.34 -6.03 -19.76
CA ARG A 93 2.16 -4.62 -20.14
C ARG A 93 3.01 -3.68 -19.30
N SER A 94 3.23 -2.45 -19.76
CA SER A 94 4.08 -1.45 -19.08
C SER A 94 3.60 -1.16 -17.64
N ARG A 95 4.56 -1.16 -16.70
CA ARG A 95 4.31 -0.74 -15.30
C ARG A 95 3.94 0.73 -15.23
N GLU A 96 4.59 1.54 -16.06
CA GLU A 96 4.50 3.00 -16.05
C GLU A 96 3.12 3.47 -16.52
N GLU A 97 2.55 2.79 -17.52
CA GLU A 97 1.18 3.04 -17.98
C GLU A 97 0.15 2.75 -16.87
N TYR A 98 0.29 1.59 -16.21
CA TYR A 98 -0.56 1.23 -15.09
C TYR A 98 -0.41 2.21 -13.93
N TYR A 99 0.84 2.49 -13.51
CA TYR A 99 1.14 3.35 -12.39
C TYR A 99 0.62 4.78 -12.59
N SER A 100 0.80 5.35 -13.79
CA SER A 100 0.33 6.71 -14.12
C SER A 100 -1.20 6.84 -14.05
N THR A 101 -1.91 5.79 -14.46
CA THR A 101 -3.37 5.74 -14.39
C THR A 101 -3.84 5.54 -12.94
N ALA A 102 -3.22 4.58 -12.24
CA ALA A 102 -3.55 4.23 -10.86
C ALA A 102 -3.34 5.40 -9.90
N ILE A 103 -2.25 6.17 -10.03
CA ILE A 103 -1.96 7.30 -9.14
C ILE A 103 -2.94 8.46 -9.34
N ALA A 104 -3.39 8.69 -10.58
CA ALA A 104 -4.38 9.71 -10.89
C ALA A 104 -5.73 9.37 -10.24
N ILE A 105 -6.19 8.13 -10.41
CA ILE A 105 -7.45 7.64 -9.84
C ILE A 105 -7.38 7.62 -8.30
N LEU A 106 -6.30 7.11 -7.72
CA LEU A 106 -6.07 7.10 -6.27
C LEU A 106 -6.17 8.51 -5.68
N THR A 107 -5.57 9.50 -6.34
CA THR A 107 -5.58 10.89 -5.85
C THR A 107 -7.00 11.45 -5.79
N ILE A 108 -7.80 11.21 -6.82
CA ILE A 108 -9.21 11.64 -6.87
C ILE A 108 -10.00 10.94 -5.78
N ALA A 109 -9.87 9.62 -5.65
CA ALA A 109 -10.57 8.84 -4.63
C ALA A 109 -10.21 9.30 -3.20
N ASN A 110 -8.95 9.67 -2.95
CA ASN A 110 -8.52 10.18 -1.65
C ASN A 110 -9.19 11.51 -1.28
N ILE A 111 -9.46 12.40 -2.27
CA ILE A 111 -10.21 13.64 -2.02
C ILE A 111 -11.63 13.30 -1.56
N PHE A 112 -12.30 12.40 -2.27
CA PHE A 112 -13.64 11.95 -1.88
C PHE A 112 -13.65 11.25 -0.52
N ALA A 113 -12.65 10.43 -0.21
CA ALA A 113 -12.53 9.78 1.10
C ALA A 113 -12.49 10.79 2.26
N ILE A 114 -11.77 11.91 2.09
CA ILE A 114 -11.72 12.98 3.08
C ILE A 114 -13.10 13.64 3.24
N VAL A 115 -13.77 13.93 2.12
CA VAL A 115 -15.11 14.54 2.15
C VAL A 115 -16.11 13.61 2.83
N PHE A 116 -16.13 12.32 2.48
CA PHE A 116 -17.00 11.33 3.10
C PHE A 116 -16.68 11.11 4.58
N ALA A 117 -15.42 11.15 5.00
CA ALA A 117 -15.05 11.09 6.41
C ALA A 117 -15.66 12.25 7.22
N ALA A 118 -15.61 13.47 6.67
CA ALA A 118 -16.23 14.64 7.31
C ALA A 118 -17.77 14.53 7.34
N VAL A 119 -18.39 14.04 6.26
CA VAL A 119 -19.84 13.81 6.20
C VAL A 119 -20.28 12.74 7.21
N LEU A 120 -19.52 11.64 7.32
CA LEU A 120 -19.80 10.56 8.27
C LEU A 120 -19.63 11.02 9.73
N ASP A 121 -18.68 11.91 10.02
CA ASP A 121 -18.55 12.52 11.36
C ASP A 121 -19.79 13.36 11.73
N ILE A 122 -20.28 14.18 10.80
CA ILE A 122 -21.51 14.98 11.01
C ILE A 122 -22.72 14.05 11.24
N ILE A 123 -22.85 13.00 10.42
CA ILE A 123 -23.94 12.01 10.57
C ILE A 123 -23.82 11.27 11.91
N GLY A 124 -22.62 10.87 12.31
CA GLY A 124 -22.36 10.18 13.58
C GLY A 124 -22.70 11.03 14.80
N LYS A 125 -22.44 12.35 14.75
CA LYS A 125 -22.84 13.30 15.79
C LYS A 125 -24.36 13.47 15.88
N LYS A 126 -25.06 13.42 14.74
CA LYS A 126 -26.53 13.52 14.69
C LYS A 126 -27.22 12.21 15.11
N HIS A 127 -26.64 11.07 14.74
CA HIS A 127 -27.16 9.74 15.01
C HIS A 127 -26.18 8.96 15.88
N THR A 128 -26.21 9.23 17.19
CA THR A 128 -25.29 8.67 18.19
C THR A 128 -25.30 7.14 18.25
N TRP A 129 -26.38 6.47 17.84
CA TRP A 129 -26.44 5.00 17.77
C TRP A 129 -25.55 4.37 16.68
N LEU A 130 -25.16 5.15 15.66
CA LEU A 130 -24.20 4.76 14.61
C LEU A 130 -22.76 5.11 14.97
N SER A 131 -22.55 6.00 15.94
CA SER A 131 -21.24 6.51 16.32
C SER A 131 -20.68 5.76 17.52
N GLY A 132 -19.36 5.54 17.50
CA GLY A 132 -18.59 5.12 18.68
C GLY A 132 -17.83 6.29 19.33
N GLU A 133 -18.09 7.53 18.90
CA GLU A 133 -17.43 8.76 19.39
C GLU A 133 -15.89 8.70 19.40
N GLY A 134 -15.31 8.05 18.37
CA GLY A 134 -13.87 7.88 18.23
C GLY A 134 -13.36 6.50 18.65
N GLU A 135 -14.21 5.65 19.25
CA GLU A 135 -13.89 4.26 19.54
C GLU A 135 -14.49 3.30 18.49
N LEU A 136 -13.63 2.47 17.89
CA LEU A 136 -14.07 1.46 16.92
C LEU A 136 -14.71 0.24 17.59
N VAL A 137 -14.40 -0.02 18.87
CA VAL A 137 -14.79 -1.24 19.57
C VAL A 137 -15.64 -0.91 20.78
N ARG A 138 -16.92 -1.32 20.75
CA ARG A 138 -17.92 -1.06 21.80
C ARG A 138 -17.63 -1.65 23.18
N LYS A 139 -16.59 -2.47 23.33
CA LYS A 139 -16.12 -2.99 24.62
C LYS A 139 -14.69 -2.50 24.83
N ALA A 140 -14.45 -1.84 25.96
CA ALA A 140 -13.18 -1.25 26.40
C ALA A 140 -11.95 -2.19 26.47
N SER A 141 -12.06 -3.42 25.95
CA SER A 141 -10.97 -4.40 25.79
C SER A 141 -10.06 -4.12 24.59
N PHE A 142 -10.32 -3.04 23.84
CA PHE A 142 -9.44 -2.46 22.83
C PHE A 142 -8.69 -1.22 23.34
N LYS A 143 -8.44 -1.12 24.66
CA LYS A 143 -7.23 -0.41 25.08
C LYS A 143 -6.07 -1.10 24.38
N VAL A 144 -5.40 -0.37 23.48
CA VAL A 144 -4.07 -0.70 23.00
C VAL A 144 -3.19 -0.68 24.25
N GLU A 145 -3.17 -1.80 24.97
CA GLU A 145 -2.30 -1.99 26.11
C GLU A 145 -0.88 -1.90 25.59
N GLU A 146 -0.26 -0.80 25.98
CA GLU A 146 1.16 -0.47 25.92
C GLU A 146 1.82 -0.79 24.58
N ASP A 147 2.07 0.26 23.80
CA ASP A 147 3.16 0.25 22.83
C ASP A 147 4.34 -0.48 23.47
N GLU A 148 4.84 -1.52 22.80
CA GLU A 148 6.15 -2.07 23.14
C GLU A 148 7.13 -0.90 22.95
N LYS A 149 7.38 -0.14 24.02
CA LYS A 149 8.20 1.07 23.95
C LYS A 149 9.58 0.64 23.53
N ALA A 150 9.87 0.85 22.25
CA ALA A 150 11.19 0.60 21.74
C ALA A 150 12.18 1.48 22.52
N GLY A 151 13.27 0.87 22.97
CA GLY A 151 14.39 1.59 23.55
C GLY A 151 15.06 2.52 22.53
N GLN A 152 16.26 3.00 22.86
CA GLN A 152 17.01 3.85 21.92
C GLN A 152 17.30 3.09 20.62
N ILE A 153 16.90 3.66 19.49
CA ILE A 153 17.13 3.10 18.15
C ILE A 153 18.48 3.61 17.66
N THR A 154 19.42 2.70 17.42
CA THR A 154 20.71 3.01 16.82
C THR A 154 20.71 2.67 15.32
N HIS A 155 21.83 2.94 14.66
CA HIS A 155 22.03 2.53 13.26
C HIS A 155 22.04 1.00 13.10
N ARG A 156 22.35 0.25 14.16
CA ARG A 156 22.39 -1.22 14.13
C ARG A 156 21.01 -1.81 13.85
N GLU A 157 19.98 -1.35 14.57
CA GLU A 157 18.61 -1.85 14.40
C GLU A 157 18.05 -1.50 13.02
N THR A 158 18.41 -0.32 12.51
CA THR A 158 18.04 0.10 11.15
C THR A 158 18.69 -0.82 10.10
N ALA A 159 19.97 -1.18 10.29
CA ALA A 159 20.67 -2.13 9.43
C ALA A 159 20.09 -3.56 9.53
N VAL A 160 19.67 -4.00 10.72
CA VAL A 160 18.95 -5.26 10.90
C VAL A 160 17.61 -5.23 10.15
N GLY A 161 16.90 -4.11 10.16
CA GLY A 161 15.70 -3.92 9.34
C GLY A 161 15.96 -4.12 7.84
N LEU A 162 17.11 -3.67 7.33
CA LEU A 162 17.51 -3.89 5.94
C LEU A 162 17.79 -5.38 5.67
N VAL A 163 18.52 -6.04 6.58
CA VAL A 163 18.79 -7.49 6.49
C VAL A 163 17.49 -8.29 6.50
N LEU A 164 16.55 -7.97 7.38
CA LEU A 164 15.24 -8.62 7.43
C LEU A 164 14.45 -8.40 6.14
N SER A 165 14.49 -7.19 5.58
CA SER A 165 13.79 -6.88 4.33
C SER A 165 14.32 -7.72 3.16
N THR A 166 15.63 -7.85 3.02
CA THR A 166 16.25 -8.62 1.93
C THR A 166 16.13 -10.13 2.13
N THR A 167 16.27 -10.63 3.36
CA THR A 167 16.10 -12.07 3.65
C THR A 167 14.66 -12.52 3.53
N CYS A 168 13.68 -11.75 4.02
CA CYS A 168 12.26 -12.06 3.84
C CYS A 168 11.88 -12.05 2.35
N PHE A 169 12.38 -11.09 1.58
CA PHE A 169 12.18 -11.05 0.13
C PHE A 169 12.79 -12.27 -0.56
N LEU A 170 14.02 -12.65 -0.22
CA LEU A 170 14.67 -13.83 -0.79
C LEU A 170 13.88 -15.11 -0.49
N LEU A 171 13.41 -15.26 0.75
CA LEU A 171 12.62 -16.42 1.16
C LEU A 171 11.28 -16.46 0.40
N ALA A 172 10.61 -15.31 0.27
CA ALA A 172 9.39 -15.19 -0.53
C ALA A 172 9.62 -15.52 -2.02
N TYR A 173 10.74 -15.11 -2.58
CA TYR A 173 11.11 -15.40 -3.96
C TYR A 173 11.36 -16.90 -4.17
N VAL A 174 12.06 -17.56 -3.24
CA VAL A 174 12.28 -19.02 -3.29
C VAL A 174 10.95 -19.78 -3.17
N VAL A 175 10.07 -19.36 -2.26
CA VAL A 175 8.74 -19.97 -2.11
C VAL A 175 7.93 -19.83 -3.39
N ALA A 176 7.85 -18.62 -3.95
CA ALA A 176 7.09 -18.32 -5.15
C ALA A 176 7.64 -18.98 -6.43
N LYS A 177 8.92 -19.35 -6.48
CA LYS A 177 9.54 -19.93 -7.68
C LYS A 177 9.77 -21.44 -7.61
N LYS A 178 10.08 -21.98 -6.43
CA LYS A 178 10.49 -23.40 -6.29
C LYS A 178 9.54 -24.25 -5.47
N ILE A 179 8.84 -23.68 -4.50
CA ILE A 179 8.08 -24.47 -3.52
C ILE A 179 6.59 -24.49 -3.89
N LEU A 180 5.96 -23.32 -4.04
CA LEU A 180 4.55 -23.16 -4.34
C LEU A 180 4.34 -22.05 -5.39
N PRO A 181 4.69 -22.33 -6.67
CA PRO A 181 4.53 -21.33 -7.73
C PRO A 181 3.08 -21.04 -8.08
N SER A 182 2.17 -21.99 -7.85
CA SER A 182 0.73 -21.81 -8.06
C SER A 182 -0.06 -22.55 -6.99
N ILE A 183 -0.99 -21.86 -6.33
CA ILE A 183 -2.00 -22.49 -5.48
C ILE A 183 -3.32 -22.42 -6.24
N GLY A 184 -3.89 -23.58 -6.60
CA GLY A 184 -5.19 -23.65 -7.27
C GLY A 184 -5.28 -22.95 -8.63
N GLY A 185 -4.19 -22.92 -9.41
CA GLY A 185 -4.14 -22.29 -10.73
C GLY A 185 -3.86 -20.78 -10.75
N VAL A 186 -3.76 -20.14 -9.57
CA VAL A 186 -3.39 -18.72 -9.45
C VAL A 186 -1.90 -18.61 -9.13
N ALA A 187 -1.15 -17.93 -10.01
CA ALA A 187 0.26 -17.63 -9.77
C ALA A 187 0.37 -16.50 -8.73
N ILE A 188 0.84 -16.84 -7.53
CA ILE A 188 0.97 -15.87 -6.44
C ILE A 188 2.31 -15.15 -6.59
N HIS A 189 2.26 -13.84 -6.75
CA HIS A 189 3.46 -13.00 -6.87
C HIS A 189 4.29 -13.05 -5.58
N TYR A 190 5.62 -12.96 -5.70
CA TYR A 190 6.54 -13.04 -4.56
C TYR A 190 6.30 -11.94 -3.51
N PHE A 191 5.75 -10.79 -3.89
CA PHE A 191 5.33 -9.76 -2.92
C PHE A 191 4.17 -10.21 -2.02
N ALA A 192 3.21 -10.98 -2.55
CA ALA A 192 2.12 -11.51 -1.73
C ALA A 192 2.65 -12.55 -0.72
N TRP A 193 3.58 -13.41 -1.15
CA TRP A 193 4.29 -14.32 -0.24
C TRP A 193 5.09 -13.57 0.83
N MET A 194 5.75 -12.48 0.45
CA MET A 194 6.50 -11.65 1.38
C MET A 194 5.61 -11.07 2.48
N VAL A 195 4.42 -10.56 2.14
CA VAL A 195 3.44 -10.08 3.13
C VAL A 195 3.10 -11.17 4.15
N LEU A 196 2.84 -12.40 3.69
CA LEU A 196 2.52 -13.53 4.57
C LEU A 196 3.70 -13.94 5.46
N ILE A 197 4.91 -14.00 4.91
CA ILE A 197 6.13 -14.37 5.65
C ILE A 197 6.44 -13.33 6.73
N VAL A 198 6.39 -12.05 6.38
CA VAL A 198 6.69 -10.95 7.30
C VAL A 198 5.62 -10.87 8.40
N ALA A 199 4.34 -11.11 8.06
CA ALA A 199 3.26 -11.20 9.05
C ALA A 199 3.46 -12.38 10.01
N ALA A 200 3.84 -13.55 9.49
CA ALA A 200 4.18 -14.72 10.30
C ALA A 200 5.40 -14.45 11.20
N LEU A 201 6.43 -13.76 10.69
CA LEU A 201 7.60 -13.35 11.47
C LEU A 201 7.21 -12.43 12.62
N ASN A 202 6.35 -11.43 12.38
CA ASN A 202 5.86 -10.55 13.44
C ASN A 202 4.99 -11.31 14.47
N ALA A 203 4.14 -12.24 14.00
CA ALA A 203 3.30 -13.07 14.87
C ALA A 203 4.11 -14.04 15.74
N SER A 204 5.23 -14.56 15.24
CA SER A 204 6.13 -15.48 15.97
C SER A 204 6.84 -14.84 17.16
N GLY A 205 6.89 -13.50 17.23
CA GLY A 205 7.59 -12.79 18.30
C GLY A 205 9.12 -12.85 18.23
N LEU A 206 9.70 -13.33 17.11
CA LEU A 206 11.16 -13.42 16.91
C LEU A 206 11.87 -12.05 16.88
N CYS A 207 11.17 -10.98 16.52
CA CYS A 207 11.74 -9.63 16.43
C CYS A 207 11.48 -8.83 17.70
N SER A 208 12.54 -8.28 18.31
CA SER A 208 12.43 -7.39 19.45
C SER A 208 11.79 -6.04 19.05
N PRO A 209 11.22 -5.27 20.00
CA PRO A 209 10.62 -3.96 19.72
C PRO A 209 11.60 -2.98 19.06
N GLU A 210 12.87 -3.01 19.44
CA GLU A 210 13.92 -2.15 18.88
C GLU A 210 14.17 -2.47 17.40
N ILE A 211 14.18 -3.76 17.05
CA ILE A 211 14.33 -4.21 15.65
C ILE A 211 13.12 -3.80 14.82
N LYS A 212 11.90 -3.95 15.35
CA LYS A 212 10.68 -3.50 14.68
C LYS A 212 10.71 -1.99 14.43
N ALA A 213 11.13 -1.22 15.42
CA ALA A 213 11.28 0.24 15.29
C ALA A 213 12.40 0.61 14.30
N GLY A 214 13.50 -0.14 14.26
CA GLY A 214 14.56 0.00 13.25
C GLY A 214 14.07 -0.26 11.83
N ALA A 215 13.28 -1.32 11.61
CA ALA A 215 12.66 -1.61 10.32
C ALA A 215 11.66 -0.53 9.89
N LYS A 216 10.87 0.00 10.84
CA LYS A 216 9.97 1.13 10.60
C LYS A 216 10.74 2.40 10.23
N ARG A 217 11.82 2.72 10.95
CA ARG A 217 12.70 3.87 10.65
C ARG A 217 13.30 3.78 9.25
N LEU A 218 13.72 2.58 8.84
CA LEU A 218 14.21 2.35 7.48
C LEU A 218 13.10 2.55 6.42
N SER A 219 11.90 2.03 6.66
CA SER A 219 10.74 2.20 5.78
C SER A 219 10.32 3.67 5.64
N ASP A 220 10.36 4.43 6.74
CA ASP A 220 10.10 5.87 6.72
C ASP A 220 11.18 6.62 5.92
N PHE A 221 12.44 6.22 6.03
CA PHE A 221 13.52 6.78 5.21
C PHE A 221 13.31 6.55 3.71
N PHE A 222 12.88 5.34 3.34
CA PHE A 222 12.61 5.02 1.93
C PHE A 222 11.40 5.77 1.40
N SER A 223 10.28 5.77 2.15
CA SER A 223 9.03 6.41 1.73
C SER A 223 9.08 7.94 1.71
N LYS A 224 9.88 8.59 2.55
CA LYS A 224 9.94 10.07 2.62
C LYS A 224 11.08 10.66 1.78
N GLN A 225 12.28 10.06 1.80
CA GLN A 225 13.47 10.62 1.17
C GLN A 225 13.72 9.99 -0.21
N LEU A 226 13.66 8.66 -0.33
CA LEU A 226 14.00 7.96 -1.57
C LEU A 226 12.82 7.86 -2.57
N LEU A 227 11.60 8.21 -2.16
CA LEU A 227 10.44 8.22 -3.04
C LEU A 227 10.63 9.13 -4.27
N TRP A 228 11.31 10.27 -4.10
CA TRP A 228 11.59 11.20 -5.19
C TRP A 228 12.51 10.57 -6.24
N VAL A 229 13.52 9.82 -5.80
CA VAL A 229 14.42 9.07 -6.69
C VAL A 229 13.64 8.02 -7.48
N LEU A 230 12.69 7.35 -6.82
CA LEU A 230 11.84 6.35 -7.47
C LEU A 230 10.93 6.96 -8.54
N MET A 231 10.36 8.14 -8.28
CA MET A 231 9.55 8.86 -9.27
C MET A 231 10.38 9.27 -10.50
N VAL A 232 11.59 9.81 -10.30
CA VAL A 232 12.50 10.15 -11.40
C VAL A 232 12.89 8.89 -12.19
N GLY A 233 13.18 7.79 -11.49
CA GLY A 233 13.48 6.50 -12.09
C GLY A 233 12.36 5.99 -13.00
N SER A 234 11.11 6.06 -12.53
CA SER A 234 9.93 5.65 -13.31
C SER A 234 9.66 6.55 -14.54
N ALA A 235 10.00 7.84 -14.45
CA ALA A 235 9.87 8.78 -15.57
C ALA A 235 10.93 8.53 -16.66
N SER A 236 12.16 8.17 -16.28
CA SER A 236 13.26 7.95 -17.23
C SER A 236 13.16 6.64 -18.03
N ALA A 237 12.42 5.64 -17.53
CA ALA A 237 12.29 4.31 -18.14
C ALA A 237 11.27 4.25 -19.29
N THR A 238 10.54 5.34 -19.58
CA THR A 238 9.57 5.39 -20.68
C THR A 238 10.17 6.02 -21.94
N PRO A 239 10.08 5.37 -23.12
CA PRO A 239 10.18 6.05 -24.42
C PRO A 239 8.82 6.63 -24.85
N THR A 240 7.99 7.10 -23.92
CA THR A 240 6.57 7.45 -24.17
C THR A 240 6.29 8.95 -24.13
N TYR A 241 7.30 9.82 -24.04
CA TYR A 241 7.10 11.26 -24.26
C TYR A 241 6.58 11.58 -25.69
N ARG A 242 6.71 10.62 -26.63
CA ARG A 242 6.28 10.79 -28.02
C ARG A 242 4.77 10.61 -28.26
N LYS A 243 4.01 9.98 -27.34
CA LYS A 243 2.54 9.90 -27.48
C LYS A 243 1.77 11.07 -26.86
N LEU A 244 2.46 11.97 -26.14
CA LEU A 244 1.88 13.25 -25.71
C LEU A 244 1.95 14.35 -26.78
N SER A 245 2.59 14.12 -27.94
CA SER A 245 2.63 15.09 -29.05
C SER A 245 1.38 15.07 -29.95
N THR A 246 0.32 14.38 -29.54
CA THR A 246 -1.03 14.62 -30.06
C THR A 246 -1.78 15.40 -28.99
N PRO A 247 -2.00 16.72 -29.18
CA PRO A 247 -2.50 17.59 -28.14
C PRO A 247 -3.98 17.30 -27.90
N SER A 248 -4.31 16.68 -26.77
CA SER A 248 -5.62 16.86 -26.15
C SER A 248 -5.47 17.98 -25.11
N PRO A 249 -6.25 19.07 -25.19
CA PRO A 249 -6.07 20.27 -24.36
C PRO A 249 -6.29 20.06 -22.85
N SER A 250 -6.66 18.85 -22.43
CA SER A 250 -6.94 18.47 -21.05
C SER A 250 -5.71 18.06 -20.23
N LEU A 251 -4.56 17.73 -20.85
CA LEU A 251 -3.40 17.18 -20.12
C LEU A 251 -2.34 18.21 -19.70
N THR A 252 -2.31 19.40 -20.31
CA THR A 252 -1.32 20.45 -19.99
C THR A 252 -1.56 21.12 -18.64
N LEU A 253 -2.76 20.95 -18.07
CA LEU A 253 -3.13 21.43 -16.73
C LEU A 253 -2.75 20.46 -15.60
N LEU A 254 -2.31 19.22 -15.92
CA LEU A 254 -2.07 18.17 -14.93
C LEU A 254 -0.61 18.05 -14.46
N SER A 255 0.33 18.73 -15.13
CA SER A 255 1.75 18.74 -14.76
C SER A 255 2.06 19.47 -13.44
N PRO A 256 1.50 20.67 -13.14
CA PRO A 256 1.69 21.28 -11.82
C PRO A 256 0.95 20.59 -10.65
N PRO A 257 -0.28 20.04 -10.77
CA PRO A 257 -0.96 19.42 -9.64
C PRO A 257 -0.38 18.06 -9.20
N LEU A 258 0.35 17.34 -10.06
CA LEU A 258 1.02 16.10 -9.65
C LEU A 258 2.12 16.35 -8.61
N SER A 259 2.90 17.43 -8.79
CA SER A 259 3.92 17.84 -7.82
C SER A 259 3.31 18.33 -6.50
N LEU A 260 2.14 18.98 -6.55
CA LEU A 260 1.40 19.41 -5.36
C LEU A 260 0.73 18.26 -4.60
N SER A 261 0.15 17.27 -5.30
CA SER A 261 -0.45 16.09 -4.66
C SER A 261 0.60 15.21 -3.98
N VAL A 262 1.78 15.06 -4.57
CA VAL A 262 2.92 14.38 -3.91
C VAL A 262 3.39 15.17 -2.68
N ARG A 263 3.45 16.51 -2.76
CA ARG A 263 3.81 17.37 -1.64
C ARG A 263 2.77 17.33 -0.51
N CYS A 264 1.49 17.14 -0.83
CA CYS A 264 0.41 16.98 0.15
C CYS A 264 0.39 15.57 0.79
N SER A 265 0.64 14.52 0.00
CA SER A 265 0.76 13.15 0.50
C SER A 265 1.99 12.96 1.39
N ALA A 266 3.12 13.61 1.07
CA ALA A 266 4.33 13.58 1.90
C ALA A 266 4.16 14.30 3.24
N ARG A 267 3.36 15.39 3.29
CA ARG A 267 3.03 16.07 4.56
C ARG A 267 2.07 15.28 5.45
N ARG A 268 1.14 14.49 4.90
CA ARG A 268 0.21 13.70 5.71
C ARG A 268 0.85 12.48 6.39
N SER A 269 1.94 11.95 5.84
CA SER A 269 2.75 10.92 6.52
C SER A 269 3.58 11.45 7.72
N VAL A 270 3.46 12.74 8.04
CA VAL A 270 4.14 13.40 9.17
C VAL A 270 3.14 13.77 10.29
N ALA A 271 1.83 13.62 10.06
CA ALA A 271 0.78 14.06 10.99
C ALA A 271 -0.10 12.90 11.52
N GLY A 272 0.40 11.67 11.49
CA GLY A 272 -0.24 10.49 12.09
C GLY A 272 0.78 9.65 12.83
#